data_AF-A0A3E0G4F8-F1
#
_entry.id   AF-A0A3E0G4F8-F1
#
_cell.length_a   1.000
_cell.length_b   1.000
_cell.length_c   1.000
_cell.angle_alpha   90.00
_cell.angle_beta   90.00
_cell.angle_gamma   90.00
#
_symmetry.space_group_name_H-M   'P 1'
#
loop_
_entity.id
_entity.type
_entity.pdbx_description
1 polymer ?
#
loop_
_entity_poly.entity_id
_entity_poly.type
_entity_poly.pdbx_seq_one_letter_code
_entity_poly.pdbx_strand_id
1 'polypeptide(L)'
;MTRTGASAVQGCREMSGVRGSLSTVNAGERIQELADQVVALRDAYYRGSPLVADAEYDTIEDELRALIEANPELAPDPNPLEQVGAPTVLHAPVRHSRPMLSLEKATKPDQVAAFFDRFPGQPVAVMPKLDGLSLAVIYEDGKLQRAVTRGDGTTGDDVTFLVRALVDGVPERIDAAGTVEVRGEAVMLRSTFAAYNAAHPDKPLINPRGAAAGTLRAKDPATVAERRLQLFAFDLHTSADGAPADLDQALTTLGLAAADMKVCADAEQAQAAIAEIEESRNERDYDLDGAVLRLADRTAYAAAGTRSSSPRGAL
;
A
#
# COMPACT_ATOMS: atom_id res chain seq x y z
N MET A 1 -19.08 -67.35 -75.20
CA MET A 1 -19.09 -68.69 -74.57
C MET A 1 -19.06 -68.50 -73.06
N THR A 2 -20.07 -69.05 -72.36
CA THR A 2 -20.10 -69.54 -70.96
C THR A 2 -19.67 -68.61 -69.80
N ARG A 3 -20.61 -68.15 -68.95
CA ARG A 3 -21.17 -68.75 -67.69
C ARG A 3 -20.42 -68.25 -66.43
N THR A 4 -21.03 -67.51 -65.50
CA THR A 4 -21.89 -67.88 -64.34
C THR A 4 -21.12 -68.34 -63.08
N GLY A 5 -21.47 -67.74 -61.92
CA GLY A 5 -21.43 -68.32 -60.55
C GLY A 5 -20.18 -67.93 -59.72
N ALA A 6 -20.19 -67.33 -58.51
CA ALA A 6 -21.01 -67.36 -57.28
C ALA A 6 -20.33 -68.11 -56.10
N SER A 7 -20.42 -67.51 -54.90
CA SER A 7 -20.20 -68.08 -53.53
C SER A 7 -18.73 -68.21 -53.06
N ALA A 8 -18.32 -68.04 -51.79
CA ALA A 8 -18.96 -67.94 -50.46
C ALA A 8 -17.97 -67.25 -49.47
N VAL A 9 -18.35 -66.35 -48.54
CA VAL A 9 -18.82 -66.53 -47.13
C VAL A 9 -17.73 -66.75 -46.06
N GLN A 10 -17.75 -65.89 -45.01
CA GLN A 10 -17.24 -65.96 -43.61
C GLN A 10 -15.75 -66.25 -43.37
N GLY A 11 -15.02 -65.61 -42.45
CA GLY A 11 -15.29 -64.63 -41.39
C GLY A 11 -14.14 -64.72 -40.37
N CYS A 12 -13.74 -63.63 -39.71
CA CYS A 12 -13.14 -63.67 -38.36
C CYS A 12 -12.95 -62.26 -37.79
N ARG A 13 -13.20 -62.17 -36.48
CA ARG A 13 -13.27 -60.99 -35.62
C ARG A 13 -11.90 -60.39 -35.28
N GLU A 14 -11.95 -59.10 -34.95
CA GLU A 14 -11.23 -58.35 -33.90
C GLU A 14 -9.72 -58.55 -33.71
N MET A 15 -8.98 -57.44 -33.66
CA MET A 15 -8.35 -56.97 -32.42
C MET A 15 -7.69 -55.59 -32.64
N SER A 16 -8.21 -54.61 -31.89
CA SER A 16 -7.45 -53.62 -31.11
C SER A 16 -6.28 -52.86 -31.77
N GLY A 17 -6.48 -51.55 -31.91
CA GLY A 17 -5.41 -50.58 -32.14
C GLY A 17 -5.81 -49.18 -31.67
N VAL A 18 -6.10 -49.03 -30.38
CA VAL A 18 -6.22 -47.75 -29.67
C VAL A 18 -4.93 -46.95 -29.87
N ARG A 19 -5.03 -45.73 -30.41
CA ARG A 19 -4.02 -44.68 -30.25
C ARG A 19 -4.67 -43.30 -30.20
N GLY A 20 -4.48 -42.63 -29.07
CA GLY A 20 -4.37 -41.17 -29.03
C GLY A 20 -5.55 -40.41 -28.44
N SER A 21 -5.90 -40.67 -27.17
CA SER A 21 -6.60 -39.69 -26.34
C SER A 21 -5.65 -38.51 -26.08
N LEU A 22 -5.71 -37.48 -26.91
CA LEU A 22 -5.29 -36.14 -26.52
C LEU A 22 -6.43 -35.58 -25.65
N SER A 23 -6.17 -35.43 -24.36
CA SER A 23 -7.07 -34.74 -23.44
C SER A 23 -7.24 -33.30 -23.92
N THR A 24 -8.30 -33.04 -24.68
CA THR A 24 -8.84 -31.69 -24.84
C THR A 24 -9.33 -31.29 -23.45
N VAL A 25 -8.51 -30.56 -22.70
CA VAL A 25 -8.98 -29.91 -21.47
C VAL A 25 -10.21 -29.10 -21.89
N ASN A 26 -11.34 -29.36 -21.23
CA ASN A 26 -12.56 -28.63 -21.53
C ASN A 26 -12.29 -27.15 -21.26
N ALA A 27 -12.56 -26.28 -22.24
CA ALA A 27 -12.27 -24.85 -22.13
C ALA A 27 -12.88 -24.24 -20.85
N GLY A 28 -14.08 -24.69 -20.45
CA GLY A 28 -14.71 -24.25 -19.20
C GLY A 28 -13.98 -24.70 -17.94
N GLU A 29 -13.43 -25.91 -17.91
CA GLU A 29 -12.62 -26.39 -16.78
C GLU A 29 -11.32 -25.61 -16.65
N ARG A 30 -10.65 -25.31 -17.79
CA ARG A 30 -9.43 -24.51 -17.79
C ARG A 30 -9.68 -23.07 -17.37
N ILE A 31 -10.78 -22.46 -17.84
CA ILE A 31 -11.19 -21.11 -17.44
C ILE A 31 -11.42 -21.06 -15.92
N GLN A 32 -12.14 -22.02 -15.36
CA GLN A 32 -12.38 -22.04 -13.91
C GLN A 32 -11.08 -22.27 -13.12
N GLU A 33 -10.22 -23.19 -13.56
CA GLU A 33 -8.93 -23.46 -12.92
C GLU A 33 -8.04 -22.20 -12.90
N LEU A 34 -7.91 -21.51 -14.03
CA LEU A 34 -7.13 -20.28 -14.13
C LEU A 34 -7.76 -19.14 -13.32
N ALA A 35 -9.09 -19.03 -13.30
CA ALA A 35 -9.78 -18.05 -12.46
C ALA A 35 -9.49 -18.26 -10.97
N ASP A 36 -9.55 -19.52 -10.50
CA ASP A 36 -9.23 -19.88 -9.12
C ASP A 36 -7.75 -19.62 -8.80
N GLN A 37 -6.85 -19.92 -9.73
CA GLN A 37 -5.43 -19.60 -9.61
C GLN A 37 -5.20 -18.08 -9.52
N VAL A 38 -5.79 -17.28 -10.40
CA VAL A 38 -5.68 -15.81 -10.36
C VAL A 38 -6.15 -15.28 -9.01
N VAL A 39 -7.30 -15.75 -8.50
CA VAL A 39 -7.79 -15.37 -7.18
C VAL A 39 -6.78 -15.73 -6.09
N ALA A 40 -6.31 -16.98 -6.05
CA ALA A 40 -5.37 -17.45 -5.03
C ALA A 40 -4.01 -16.74 -5.06
N LEU A 41 -3.47 -16.50 -6.26
CA LEU A 41 -2.21 -15.80 -6.47
C LEU A 41 -2.32 -14.33 -6.07
N ARG A 42 -3.41 -13.66 -6.46
CA ARG A 42 -3.71 -12.28 -6.04
C ARG A 42 -3.82 -12.19 -4.52
N ASP A 43 -4.57 -13.09 -3.91
CA ASP A 43 -4.72 -13.20 -2.47
C ASP A 43 -3.37 -13.34 -1.74
N ALA A 44 -2.49 -14.21 -2.26
CA ALA A 44 -1.18 -14.44 -1.68
C ALA A 44 -0.25 -13.24 -1.88
N TYR A 45 -0.28 -12.63 -3.07
CA TYR A 45 0.40 -11.37 -3.34
C TYR A 45 -0.04 -10.30 -2.34
N TYR A 46 -1.34 -10.07 -2.19
CA TYR A 46 -1.85 -9.07 -1.26
C TYR A 46 -1.49 -9.35 0.19
N ARG A 47 -1.45 -10.61 0.63
CA ARG A 47 -0.95 -10.96 1.97
C ARG A 47 0.56 -10.74 2.15
N GLY A 48 1.28 -10.26 1.13
CA GLY A 48 2.72 -10.05 1.18
C GLY A 48 3.53 -11.34 1.05
N SER A 49 2.94 -12.39 0.47
CA SER A 49 3.56 -13.72 0.29
C SER A 49 3.28 -14.23 -1.13
N PRO A 50 3.85 -13.59 -2.17
CA PRO A 50 3.61 -14.01 -3.55
C PRO A 50 4.06 -15.47 -3.77
N LEU A 51 3.25 -16.25 -4.49
CA LEU A 51 3.52 -17.67 -4.75
C LEU A 51 4.27 -17.91 -6.07
N VAL A 52 4.18 -16.97 -7.01
CA VAL A 52 4.82 -17.04 -8.33
C VAL A 52 5.45 -15.68 -8.69
N ALA A 53 6.33 -15.67 -9.68
CA ALA A 53 6.90 -14.43 -10.21
C ALA A 53 5.93 -13.71 -11.16
N ASP A 54 6.11 -12.39 -11.35
CA ASP A 54 5.25 -11.54 -12.21
C ASP A 54 5.01 -12.15 -13.59
N ALA A 55 6.08 -12.56 -14.29
CA ALA A 55 5.96 -13.10 -15.64
C ALA A 55 5.13 -14.40 -15.72
N GLU A 56 5.12 -15.18 -14.64
CA GLU A 56 4.33 -16.40 -14.53
C GLU A 56 2.87 -16.07 -14.23
N TYR A 57 2.62 -15.10 -13.34
CA TYR A 57 1.27 -14.56 -13.12
C TYR A 57 0.69 -13.93 -14.39
N ASP A 58 1.45 -13.09 -15.10
CA ASP A 58 1.06 -12.46 -16.36
C ASP A 58 0.70 -13.53 -17.41
N THR A 59 1.46 -14.62 -17.46
CA THR A 59 1.17 -15.74 -18.38
C THR A 59 -0.18 -16.39 -18.04
N ILE A 60 -0.46 -16.61 -16.76
CA ILE A 60 -1.73 -17.19 -16.28
C ILE A 60 -2.90 -16.24 -16.58
N GLU A 61 -2.73 -14.94 -16.34
CA GLU A 61 -3.78 -13.94 -16.59
C GLU A 61 -4.05 -13.74 -18.09
N ASP A 62 -3.00 -13.69 -18.92
CA ASP A 62 -3.10 -13.60 -20.37
C ASP A 62 -3.76 -14.84 -20.97
N GLU A 63 -3.47 -16.04 -20.44
CA GLU A 63 -4.16 -17.28 -20.84
C GLU A 63 -5.65 -17.22 -20.50
N LEU A 64 -6.00 -16.80 -19.28
CA LEU A 64 -7.40 -16.66 -18.86
C LEU A 64 -8.14 -15.65 -19.74
N ARG A 65 -7.52 -14.51 -20.01
CA ARG A 65 -8.08 -13.45 -20.86
C ARG A 65 -8.34 -13.96 -22.27
N ALA A 66 -7.36 -14.62 -22.89
CA ALA A 66 -7.51 -15.19 -24.22
C ALA A 66 -8.61 -16.26 -24.29
N LEU A 67 -8.75 -17.08 -23.26
CA LEU A 67 -9.80 -18.12 -23.20
C LEU A 67 -11.21 -17.53 -23.04
N ILE A 68 -11.36 -16.48 -22.23
CA ILE A 68 -12.63 -15.75 -22.07
C ILE A 68 -12.98 -15.01 -23.36
N GLU A 69 -12.01 -14.36 -24.02
CA GLU A 69 -12.23 -13.70 -25.32
C GLU A 69 -12.69 -14.68 -26.40
N ALA A 70 -12.14 -15.90 -26.41
CA ALA A 70 -12.53 -16.95 -27.34
C ALA A 70 -13.85 -17.64 -26.99
N ASN A 71 -14.28 -17.60 -25.72
CA ASN A 71 -15.50 -18.27 -25.22
C ASN A 71 -16.28 -17.36 -24.22
N PRO A 72 -16.88 -16.24 -24.68
CA PRO A 72 -17.50 -15.27 -23.77
C PRO A 72 -18.63 -15.84 -22.91
N GLU A 73 -19.31 -16.88 -23.39
CA GLU A 73 -20.38 -17.59 -22.66
C GLU A 73 -19.88 -18.44 -21.49
N LEU A 74 -18.56 -18.69 -21.41
CA LEU A 74 -17.91 -19.46 -20.34
C LEU A 74 -17.21 -18.56 -19.32
N ALA A 75 -17.37 -17.23 -19.41
CA ALA A 75 -16.77 -16.31 -18.46
C ALA A 75 -17.26 -16.60 -17.03
N PRO A 76 -16.36 -16.71 -16.04
CA PRO A 76 -16.73 -16.99 -14.66
C PRO A 76 -17.48 -15.80 -14.05
N ASP A 77 -18.41 -16.06 -13.13
CA ASP A 77 -19.12 -15.04 -12.35
C ASP A 77 -18.95 -15.35 -10.84
N PRO A 78 -18.18 -14.53 -10.09
CA PRO A 78 -17.54 -13.28 -10.51
C PRO A 78 -16.31 -13.51 -11.39
N ASN A 79 -16.14 -12.69 -12.44
CA ASN A 79 -14.94 -12.71 -13.28
C ASN A 79 -13.78 -12.02 -12.54
N PRO A 80 -12.69 -12.73 -12.18
CA PRO A 80 -11.57 -12.09 -11.47
C PRO A 80 -10.86 -11.02 -12.30
N LEU A 81 -10.94 -11.06 -13.64
CA LEU A 81 -10.37 -10.03 -14.53
C LEU A 81 -11.18 -8.72 -14.53
N GLU A 82 -12.45 -8.74 -14.11
CA GLU A 82 -13.33 -7.58 -14.09
C GLU A 82 -13.50 -6.98 -12.69
N GLN A 83 -12.92 -7.61 -11.66
CA GLN A 83 -12.95 -7.08 -10.30
C GLN A 83 -12.13 -5.79 -10.20
N VAL A 84 -12.85 -4.66 -10.15
CA VAL A 84 -12.29 -3.33 -9.91
C VAL A 84 -11.48 -3.34 -8.61
N GLY A 85 -10.18 -3.09 -8.72
CA GLY A 85 -9.24 -3.12 -7.60
C GLY A 85 -8.28 -4.30 -7.59
N ALA A 86 -8.16 -5.07 -8.68
CA ALA A 86 -7.04 -5.98 -8.92
C ALA A 86 -5.93 -5.26 -9.69
N PRO A 87 -4.83 -4.82 -9.08
CA PRO A 87 -3.62 -4.47 -9.79
C PRO A 87 -2.97 -5.79 -10.23
N THR A 88 -3.24 -6.15 -11.48
CA THR A 88 -2.41 -7.04 -12.31
C THR A 88 -0.96 -6.53 -12.41
N VAL A 89 -0.72 -5.26 -12.08
CA VAL A 89 0.58 -4.58 -12.22
C VAL A 89 1.17 -4.28 -10.85
N LEU A 90 2.33 -4.86 -10.57
CA LEU A 90 3.19 -4.48 -9.46
C LEU A 90 3.38 -2.95 -9.44
N HIS A 91 3.13 -2.30 -8.29
CA HIS A 91 3.22 -0.84 -8.15
C HIS A 91 2.26 -0.06 -9.05
N ALA A 92 1.04 -0.59 -9.27
CA ALA A 92 0.03 0.09 -10.08
C ALA A 92 -0.18 1.54 -9.61
N PRO A 93 -0.24 2.51 -10.54
CA PRO A 93 -0.45 3.90 -10.18
C PRO A 93 -1.86 4.11 -9.64
N VAL A 94 -1.96 4.63 -8.41
CA VAL A 94 -3.21 4.94 -7.72
C VAL A 94 -3.28 6.43 -7.48
N ARG A 95 -4.35 7.05 -7.98
CA ARG A 95 -4.66 8.45 -7.69
C ARG A 95 -5.13 8.59 -6.25
N HIS A 96 -4.53 9.52 -5.51
CA HIS A 96 -4.94 9.83 -4.15
C HIS A 96 -6.31 10.49 -4.13
N SER A 97 -7.14 10.10 -3.16
CA SER A 97 -8.47 10.70 -2.93
C SER A 97 -8.36 12.20 -2.59
N ARG A 98 -7.29 12.55 -1.86
CA ARG A 98 -6.89 13.89 -1.48
C ARG A 98 -5.41 14.07 -1.84
N PRO A 99 -4.96 15.19 -2.43
CA PRO A 99 -3.54 15.38 -2.70
C PRO A 99 -2.65 15.29 -1.45
N MET A 100 -1.49 14.63 -1.55
CA MET A 100 -0.41 14.62 -0.56
C MET A 100 0.55 15.78 -0.82
N LEU A 101 0.12 16.96 -0.39
CA LEU A 101 0.82 18.23 -0.59
C LEU A 101 2.12 18.32 0.22
N SER A 102 3.06 19.12 -0.27
CA SER A 102 4.24 19.50 0.49
C SER A 102 3.89 20.55 1.54
N LEU A 103 4.69 20.64 2.60
CA LEU A 103 4.55 21.69 3.62
C LEU A 103 5.30 22.96 3.24
N GLU A 104 4.83 24.11 3.71
CA GLU A 104 5.51 25.41 3.57
C GLU A 104 6.67 25.48 4.57
N LYS A 105 7.88 25.85 4.13
CA LYS A 105 9.03 25.84 5.02
C LYS A 105 9.13 27.11 5.88
N ALA A 106 9.31 26.93 7.19
CA ALA A 106 9.80 27.96 8.10
C ALA A 106 11.24 27.66 8.56
N THR A 107 12.04 28.72 8.72
CA THR A 107 13.42 28.65 9.24
C THR A 107 13.69 29.69 10.33
N LYS A 108 12.71 30.54 10.67
CA LYS A 108 12.84 31.59 11.68
C LYS A 108 11.68 31.56 12.68
N PRO A 109 11.93 31.85 13.97
CA PRO A 109 10.91 31.99 15.01
C PRO A 109 9.71 32.87 14.61
N ASP A 110 9.96 34.01 13.97
CA ASP A 110 8.89 34.95 13.55
C ASP A 110 7.90 34.32 12.56
N GLN A 111 8.32 33.32 11.79
CA GLN A 111 7.43 32.61 10.86
C GLN A 111 6.49 31.65 11.60
N VAL A 112 6.94 31.09 12.73
CA VAL A 112 6.08 30.31 13.64
C VAL A 112 5.05 31.24 14.28
N ALA A 113 5.47 32.41 14.79
CA ALA A 113 4.54 33.40 15.33
C ALA A 113 3.48 33.83 14.30
N ALA A 114 3.90 34.13 13.06
CA ALA A 114 3.01 34.48 11.97
C ALA A 114 2.03 33.36 11.57
N PHE A 115 2.35 32.10 11.86
CA PHE A 115 1.42 30.98 11.68
C PHE A 115 0.30 31.01 12.73
N PHE A 116 0.63 31.26 14.00
CA PHE A 116 -0.36 31.42 15.07
C PHE A 116 -1.25 32.67 14.86
N ASP A 117 -0.67 33.79 14.43
CA ASP A 117 -1.44 35.01 14.13
C ASP A 117 -2.48 34.81 13.02
N ARG A 118 -2.24 33.85 12.12
CA ARG A 118 -3.16 33.49 11.04
C ARG A 118 -4.37 32.69 11.54
N PHE A 119 -4.21 31.98 12.66
CA PHE A 119 -5.23 31.10 13.26
C PHE A 119 -5.40 31.41 14.76
N PRO A 120 -5.82 32.63 15.11
CA PRO A 120 -5.86 33.07 16.50
C PRO A 120 -6.78 32.18 17.34
N GLY A 121 -6.26 31.70 18.47
CA GLY A 121 -7.00 30.85 19.43
C GLY A 121 -7.14 29.39 19.01
N GLN A 122 -6.55 28.96 17.89
CA GLN A 122 -6.52 27.54 17.51
C GLN A 122 -5.26 26.86 18.06
N PRO A 123 -5.39 25.72 18.77
CA PRO A 123 -4.23 24.95 19.20
C PRO A 123 -3.50 24.33 17.99
N VAL A 124 -2.19 24.18 18.11
CA VAL A 124 -1.31 23.64 17.07
C VAL A 124 -0.58 22.41 17.61
N ALA A 125 -0.71 21.29 16.92
CA ALA A 125 0.11 20.11 17.16
C ALA A 125 1.49 20.32 16.52
N VAL A 126 2.53 20.22 17.34
CA VAL A 126 3.93 20.19 16.92
C VAL A 126 4.41 18.75 16.99
N MET A 127 5.02 18.26 15.92
CA MET A 127 5.51 16.88 15.85
C MET A 127 6.85 16.79 15.12
N PRO A 128 7.67 15.76 15.37
CA PRO A 128 8.87 15.52 14.60
C PRO A 128 8.56 15.35 13.12
N LYS A 129 9.36 15.99 12.27
CA LYS A 129 9.33 15.75 10.83
C LYS A 129 10.17 14.51 10.53
N LEU A 130 9.46 13.39 10.37
CA LEU A 130 10.04 12.07 10.16
C LEU A 130 10.73 11.99 8.79
N ASP A 131 11.92 11.37 8.73
CA ASP A 131 12.66 11.18 7.48
C ASP A 131 12.51 9.74 6.95
N GLY A 132 11.45 9.50 6.17
CA GLY A 132 11.15 8.18 5.62
C GLY A 132 10.50 8.24 4.24
N LEU A 133 9.51 7.37 4.01
CA LEU A 133 8.65 7.41 2.84
C LEU A 133 7.19 7.63 3.25
N SER A 134 6.60 8.73 2.80
CA SER A 134 5.19 9.01 3.08
C SER A 134 4.25 8.00 2.40
N LEU A 135 3.27 7.53 3.18
CA LEU A 135 2.24 6.57 2.78
C LEU A 135 0.84 7.12 3.06
N ALA A 136 -0.10 6.75 2.22
CA ALA A 136 -1.53 6.79 2.48
C ALA A 136 -2.04 5.35 2.66
N VAL A 137 -2.54 5.02 3.85
CA VAL A 137 -3.12 3.72 4.18
C VAL A 137 -4.63 3.86 4.23
N ILE A 138 -5.32 3.11 3.38
CA ILE A 138 -6.76 3.18 3.18
C ILE A 138 -7.42 1.92 3.71
N TYR A 139 -8.38 2.14 4.59
CA TYR A 139 -9.28 1.12 5.11
C TYR A 139 -10.68 1.35 4.55
N GLU A 140 -11.38 0.27 4.23
CA GLU A 140 -12.81 0.28 3.91
C GLU A 140 -13.51 -0.68 4.87
N ASP A 141 -14.51 -0.18 5.60
CA ASP A 141 -15.26 -0.91 6.62
C ASP A 141 -14.36 -1.68 7.58
N GLY A 142 -13.31 -0.99 8.03
CA GLY A 142 -12.38 -1.47 9.04
C GLY A 142 -11.38 -2.51 8.53
N LYS A 143 -11.27 -2.75 7.22
CA LYS A 143 -10.26 -3.65 6.64
C LYS A 143 -9.25 -2.87 5.82
N LEU A 144 -7.96 -3.19 5.97
CA LEU A 144 -6.91 -2.62 5.14
C LEU A 144 -7.15 -2.99 3.68
N GLN A 145 -7.45 -2.01 2.84
CA GLN A 145 -7.64 -2.24 1.41
C GLN A 145 -6.41 -1.90 0.61
N ARG A 146 -5.82 -0.73 0.87
CA ARG A 146 -4.72 -0.21 0.07
C ARG A 146 -3.70 0.53 0.91
N ALA A 147 -2.44 0.47 0.50
CA ALA A 147 -1.40 1.38 0.94
C ALA A 147 -0.68 1.95 -0.29
N VAL A 148 -0.63 3.27 -0.39
CA VAL A 148 -0.16 3.97 -1.59
C VAL A 148 0.96 4.92 -1.21
N THR A 149 2.06 4.90 -1.97
CA THR A 149 3.15 5.85 -1.76
C THR A 149 2.72 7.28 -2.13
N ARG A 150 3.48 8.29 -1.69
CA ARG A 150 3.20 9.66 -2.10
C ARG A 150 3.27 9.90 -3.61
N GLY A 151 4.24 9.29 -4.30
CA GLY A 151 4.56 9.56 -5.71
C GLY A 151 4.75 11.05 -5.98
N ASP A 152 3.99 11.61 -6.92
CA ASP A 152 4.02 13.04 -7.28
C ASP A 152 3.13 13.92 -6.38
N GLY A 153 2.48 13.32 -5.38
CA GLY A 153 1.53 13.98 -4.48
C GLY A 153 0.08 13.90 -4.94
N THR A 154 -0.19 13.51 -6.18
CA THR A 154 -1.54 13.26 -6.72
C THR A 154 -1.76 11.82 -7.12
N THR A 155 -0.70 11.15 -7.56
CA THR A 155 -0.67 9.74 -7.94
C THR A 155 0.56 9.11 -7.29
N GLY A 156 0.38 7.93 -6.69
CA GLY A 156 1.45 7.13 -6.14
C GLY A 156 1.35 5.68 -6.54
N ASP A 157 2.26 4.87 -6.04
CA ASP A 157 2.36 3.45 -6.35
C ASP A 157 1.61 2.63 -5.28
N ASP A 158 0.77 1.67 -5.67
CA ASP A 158 0.17 0.69 -4.75
C ASP A 158 1.25 -0.27 -4.23
N VAL A 159 1.52 -0.17 -2.93
CA VAL A 159 2.54 -0.95 -2.20
C VAL A 159 1.91 -1.80 -1.10
N THR A 160 0.61 -2.11 -1.21
CA THR A 160 -0.17 -2.80 -0.17
C THR A 160 0.49 -4.10 0.30
N PHE A 161 0.97 -4.92 -0.62
CA PHE A 161 1.63 -6.18 -0.31
C PHE A 161 2.93 -6.00 0.49
N LEU A 162 3.74 -5.00 0.15
CA LEU A 162 4.99 -4.69 0.86
C LEU A 162 4.69 -4.12 2.23
N VAL A 163 3.66 -3.29 2.34
CA VAL A 163 3.23 -2.74 3.63
C VAL A 163 2.82 -3.86 4.59
N ARG A 164 2.02 -4.81 4.11
CA ARG A 164 1.60 -5.97 4.92
C ARG A 164 2.78 -6.87 5.33
N ALA A 165 3.77 -7.04 4.45
CA ALA A 165 4.92 -7.89 4.73
C ALA A 165 5.99 -7.22 5.63
N LEU A 166 6.25 -5.93 5.45
CA LEU A 166 7.49 -5.29 5.89
C LEU A 166 7.28 -4.11 6.84
N VAL A 167 6.05 -3.60 6.99
CA VAL A 167 5.78 -2.38 7.76
C VAL A 167 5.02 -2.70 9.04
N ASP A 168 5.69 -2.49 10.18
CA ASP A 168 5.07 -2.55 11.51
C ASP A 168 4.15 -1.36 11.75
N GLY A 169 3.17 -1.54 12.65
CA GLY A 169 2.23 -0.48 13.03
C GLY A 169 1.10 -0.24 12.03
N VAL A 170 0.92 -1.12 11.03
CA VAL A 170 -0.22 -1.10 10.11
C VAL A 170 -1.14 -2.27 10.43
N PRO A 171 -2.21 -2.07 11.21
CA PRO A 171 -3.13 -3.16 11.51
C PRO A 171 -3.88 -3.62 10.26
N GLU A 172 -4.14 -4.92 10.14
CA GLU A 172 -5.00 -5.47 9.08
C GLU A 172 -6.46 -5.03 9.21
N ARG A 173 -6.87 -4.75 10.46
CA ARG A 173 -8.22 -4.34 10.79
C ARG A 173 -8.23 -3.22 11.82
N ILE A 174 -9.14 -2.29 11.64
CA ILE A 174 -9.43 -1.20 12.59
C ILE A 174 -10.90 -1.21 12.95
N ASP A 175 -11.25 -0.69 14.12
CA ASP A 175 -12.64 -0.52 14.54
C ASP A 175 -13.19 0.82 14.00
N ALA A 176 -13.53 0.83 12.72
CA ALA A 176 -14.14 1.96 12.05
C ALA A 176 -15.04 1.51 10.90
N ALA A 177 -16.14 2.22 10.68
CA ALA A 177 -17.01 2.03 9.53
C ALA A 177 -16.65 3.00 8.39
N GLY A 178 -17.03 2.65 7.16
CA GLY A 178 -16.79 3.47 5.98
C GLY A 178 -15.31 3.54 5.59
N THR A 179 -14.97 4.55 4.80
CA THR A 179 -13.59 4.79 4.37
C THR A 179 -12.82 5.58 5.41
N VAL A 180 -11.64 5.06 5.77
CA VAL A 180 -10.64 5.75 6.61
C VAL A 180 -9.32 5.82 5.85
N GLU A 181 -8.78 7.02 5.69
CA GLU A 181 -7.46 7.26 5.12
C GLU A 181 -6.52 7.80 6.21
N VAL A 182 -5.51 7.01 6.55
CA VAL A 182 -4.43 7.37 7.46
C VAL A 182 -3.23 7.78 6.64
N ARG A 183 -2.61 8.92 6.94
CA ARG A 183 -1.31 9.27 6.37
C ARG A 183 -0.25 9.18 7.42
N GLY A 184 0.88 8.64 7.03
CA GLY A 184 2.03 8.45 7.90
C GLY A 184 3.32 8.38 7.12
N GLU A 185 4.41 8.24 7.85
CA GLU A 185 5.73 8.02 7.29
C GLU A 185 6.15 6.58 7.60
N ALA A 186 6.51 5.80 6.58
CA ALA A 186 7.21 4.53 6.77
C ALA A 186 8.70 4.82 6.98
N VAL A 187 9.18 4.52 8.18
CA VAL A 187 10.50 4.88 8.65
C VAL A 187 11.32 3.62 8.88
N MET A 188 12.54 3.58 8.38
CA MET A 188 13.52 2.56 8.80
C MET A 188 14.19 3.02 10.09
N LEU A 189 14.11 2.21 11.13
CA LEU A 189 14.79 2.52 12.39
C LEU A 189 16.31 2.46 12.21
N ARG A 190 17.05 3.28 12.96
CA ARG A 190 18.53 3.31 12.95
C ARG A 190 19.09 1.97 13.40
N SER A 191 18.46 1.32 14.37
CA SER A 191 18.78 -0.04 14.82
C SER A 191 18.65 -1.06 13.68
N THR A 192 17.53 -1.04 12.93
CA THR A 192 17.33 -1.90 11.76
C THR A 192 18.36 -1.62 10.66
N PHE A 193 18.60 -0.34 10.35
CA PHE A 193 19.60 0.07 9.36
C PHE A 193 21.01 -0.39 9.74
N ALA A 194 21.41 -0.21 10.99
CA ALA A 194 22.72 -0.62 11.50
C ALA A 194 22.88 -2.15 11.50
N ALA A 195 21.85 -2.88 11.93
CA ALA A 195 21.84 -4.34 11.92
C ALA A 195 21.98 -4.90 10.49
N TYR A 196 21.20 -4.35 9.54
CA TYR A 196 21.29 -4.73 8.12
C TYR A 196 22.71 -4.50 7.57
N ASN A 197 23.28 -3.31 7.78
CA ASN A 197 24.60 -2.96 7.27
C ASN A 197 25.73 -3.77 7.90
N ALA A 198 25.59 -4.16 9.17
CA ALA A 198 26.54 -5.06 9.84
C ALA A 198 26.50 -6.48 9.24
N ALA A 199 25.31 -6.97 8.89
CA ALA A 199 25.13 -8.27 8.24
C ALA A 199 25.53 -8.26 6.74
N HIS A 200 25.48 -7.10 6.08
CA HIS A 200 25.67 -6.94 4.63
C HIS A 200 26.77 -5.92 4.27
N PRO A 201 28.03 -6.12 4.71
CA PRO A 201 29.11 -5.15 4.50
C PRO A 201 29.44 -4.90 3.02
N ASP A 202 29.16 -5.87 2.14
CA ASP A 202 29.42 -5.76 0.70
C ASP A 202 28.33 -5.01 -0.07
N LYS A 203 27.15 -4.79 0.55
CA LYS A 203 26.01 -4.10 -0.05
C LYS A 203 25.29 -3.21 0.98
N PRO A 204 26.00 -2.23 1.57
CA PRO A 204 25.43 -1.39 2.61
C PRO A 204 24.35 -0.47 2.04
N LEU A 205 23.34 -0.20 2.85
CA LEU A 205 22.39 0.87 2.67
C LEU A 205 23.07 2.21 2.94
N ILE A 206 22.70 3.24 2.17
CA ILE A 206 23.35 4.57 2.22
C ILE A 206 22.76 5.43 3.35
N ASN A 207 21.43 5.48 3.46
CA ASN A 207 20.71 6.18 4.52
C ASN A 207 19.33 5.54 4.76
N PRO A 208 18.72 5.70 5.95
CA PRO A 208 17.42 5.09 6.29
C PRO A 208 16.28 5.48 5.34
N ARG A 209 16.18 6.76 4.96
CA ARG A 209 15.14 7.25 4.04
C ARG A 209 15.16 6.56 2.68
N GLY A 210 16.34 6.49 2.06
CA GLY A 210 16.57 5.81 0.79
C GLY A 210 16.35 4.30 0.91
N ALA A 211 16.69 3.71 2.06
CA ALA A 211 16.41 2.32 2.34
C ALA A 211 14.91 2.02 2.46
N ALA A 212 14.14 2.89 3.12
CA ALA A 212 12.68 2.79 3.18
C ALA A 212 12.05 2.86 1.77
N ALA A 213 12.47 3.83 0.97
CA ALA A 213 12.02 3.97 -0.41
C ALA A 213 12.39 2.75 -1.28
N GLY A 214 13.61 2.23 -1.17
CA GLY A 214 14.05 1.05 -1.90
C GLY A 214 13.31 -0.23 -1.47
N THR A 215 12.98 -0.34 -0.18
CA THR A 215 12.23 -1.47 0.39
C THR A 215 10.81 -1.49 -0.17
N LEU A 216 10.13 -0.35 -0.19
CA LEU A 216 8.77 -0.23 -0.73
C LEU A 216 8.70 -0.15 -2.27
N ARG A 217 9.83 -0.28 -2.95
CA ARG A 217 9.93 -0.47 -4.42
C ARG A 217 10.36 -1.89 -4.80
N ALA A 218 10.59 -2.77 -3.83
CA ALA A 218 10.96 -4.15 -4.10
C ALA A 218 9.87 -4.87 -4.90
N LYS A 219 10.27 -5.86 -5.70
CA LYS A 219 9.32 -6.73 -6.40
C LYS A 219 8.80 -7.85 -5.50
N ASP A 220 9.70 -8.37 -4.68
CA ASP A 220 9.44 -9.48 -3.77
C ASP A 220 9.85 -9.08 -2.34
N PRO A 221 8.93 -9.07 -1.37
CA PRO A 221 9.24 -8.75 0.02
C PRO A 221 10.29 -9.67 0.63
N ALA A 222 10.40 -10.93 0.19
CA ALA A 222 11.39 -11.87 0.72
C ALA A 222 12.83 -11.39 0.48
N THR A 223 13.07 -10.69 -0.63
CA THR A 223 14.41 -10.14 -0.97
C THR A 223 14.84 -8.98 -0.06
N VAL A 224 13.90 -8.37 0.66
CA VAL A 224 14.12 -7.20 1.53
C VAL A 224 13.56 -7.43 2.94
N ALA A 225 13.35 -8.68 3.35
CA ALA A 225 12.71 -9.03 4.62
C ALA A 225 13.41 -8.44 5.86
N GLU A 226 14.73 -8.27 5.79
CA GLU A 226 15.53 -7.66 6.88
C GLU A 226 15.41 -6.14 6.97
N ARG A 227 14.80 -5.49 5.96
CA ARG A 227 14.67 -4.03 5.86
C ARG A 227 13.33 -3.54 6.41
N ARG A 228 12.93 -4.08 7.56
CA ARG A 228 11.66 -3.75 8.20
C ARG A 228 11.51 -2.24 8.43
N LEU A 229 10.28 -1.75 8.29
CA LEU A 229 9.91 -0.35 8.50
C LEU A 229 8.86 -0.25 9.59
N GLN A 230 8.75 0.92 10.20
CA GLN A 230 7.71 1.27 11.17
C GLN A 230 6.86 2.41 10.58
N LEU A 231 5.54 2.26 10.59
CA LEU A 231 4.64 3.37 10.29
C LEU A 231 4.47 4.24 11.54
N PHE A 232 4.61 5.54 11.36
CA PHE A 232 4.14 6.56 12.31
C PHE A 232 3.11 7.45 11.62
N ALA A 233 1.88 7.45 12.13
CA ALA A 233 0.76 8.19 11.56
C ALA A 233 0.76 9.66 12.00
N PHE A 234 0.47 10.57 11.07
CA PHE A 234 0.44 12.01 11.33
C PHE A 234 -0.79 12.73 10.76
N ASP A 235 -1.67 12.03 10.03
CA ASP A 235 -2.95 12.55 9.60
C ASP A 235 -4.00 11.45 9.46
N LEU A 236 -5.27 11.83 9.62
CA LEU A 236 -6.41 10.93 9.58
C LEU A 236 -7.61 11.63 8.95
N HIS A 237 -8.21 10.95 7.99
CA HIS A 237 -9.51 11.31 7.42
C HIS A 237 -10.47 10.15 7.48
N THR A 238 -11.70 10.44 7.84
CA THR A 238 -12.79 9.47 7.92
C THR A 238 -13.98 10.04 7.16
N SER A 239 -14.69 9.15 6.47
CA SER A 239 -16.00 9.44 5.88
C SER A 239 -17.14 9.34 6.89
N ALA A 240 -16.95 8.57 7.96
CA ALA A 240 -17.92 8.45 9.05
C ALA A 240 -17.77 9.60 10.05
N ASP A 241 -18.91 10.09 10.55
CA ASP A 241 -18.96 11.06 11.64
C ASP A 241 -18.54 10.44 12.98
N GLY A 242 -18.08 11.28 13.91
CA GLY A 242 -17.83 10.88 15.30
C GLY A 242 -16.40 10.46 15.65
N ALA A 243 -15.46 10.50 14.70
CA ALA A 243 -14.05 10.37 15.05
C ALA A 243 -13.60 11.55 15.93
N PRO A 244 -12.73 11.33 16.94
CA PRO A 244 -12.24 12.40 17.79
C PRO A 244 -11.64 13.56 16.99
N ALA A 245 -11.87 14.78 17.47
CA ALA A 245 -11.28 15.99 16.89
C ALA A 245 -9.77 16.06 17.14
N ASP A 246 -9.34 15.54 18.30
CA ASP A 246 -7.94 15.32 18.64
C ASP A 246 -7.36 14.17 17.79
N LEU A 247 -6.26 14.46 17.10
CA LEU A 247 -5.68 13.52 16.15
C LEU A 247 -5.00 12.33 16.81
N ASP A 248 -4.25 12.56 17.88
CA ASP A 248 -3.50 11.51 18.58
C ASP A 248 -4.49 10.50 19.18
N GLN A 249 -5.54 11.01 19.82
CA GLN A 249 -6.63 10.19 20.33
C GLN A 249 -7.31 9.39 19.21
N ALA A 250 -7.59 10.03 18.07
CA ALA A 250 -8.24 9.38 16.95
C ALA A 250 -7.38 8.25 16.35
N LEU A 251 -6.07 8.47 16.19
CA LEU A 251 -5.13 7.45 15.68
C LEU A 251 -4.95 6.29 16.66
N THR A 252 -4.77 6.60 17.93
CA THR A 252 -4.57 5.59 18.98
C THR A 252 -5.81 4.71 19.17
N THR A 253 -7.01 5.28 19.07
CA THR A 253 -8.28 4.52 19.12
C THR A 253 -8.38 3.49 17.99
N LEU A 254 -7.76 3.77 16.84
CA LEU A 254 -7.69 2.85 15.69
C LEU A 254 -6.53 1.86 15.78
N GLY A 255 -5.73 1.88 16.86
CA GLY A 255 -4.59 1.00 17.04
C GLY A 255 -3.35 1.38 16.21
N LEU A 256 -3.28 2.64 15.75
CA LEU A 256 -2.15 3.17 14.99
C LEU A 256 -1.22 3.97 15.91
N ALA A 257 0.09 3.77 15.76
CA ALA A 257 1.08 4.60 16.43
C ALA A 257 1.14 5.98 15.79
N ALA A 258 0.79 7.02 16.54
CA ALA A 258 0.94 8.40 16.10
C ALA A 258 2.42 8.84 16.15
N ALA A 259 2.78 9.83 15.34
CA ALA A 259 3.99 10.60 15.58
C ALA A 259 3.92 11.28 16.96
N ASP A 260 5.07 11.53 17.58
CA ASP A 260 5.19 12.16 18.91
C ASP A 260 4.69 13.62 18.86
N MET A 261 3.39 13.82 19.10
CA MET A 261 2.69 15.09 18.94
C MET A 261 2.55 15.82 20.28
N LYS A 262 2.92 17.09 20.30
CA LYS A 262 2.68 18.01 21.43
C LYS A 262 1.71 19.11 21.01
N VAL A 263 0.58 19.20 21.70
CA VAL A 263 -0.39 20.28 21.46
C VAL A 263 0.05 21.55 22.16
N CYS A 264 0.24 22.62 21.40
CA CYS A 264 0.69 23.93 21.84
C CYS A 264 -0.42 24.97 21.66
N ALA A 265 -0.67 25.78 22.69
CA ALA A 265 -1.67 26.83 22.66
C ALA A 265 -1.18 28.11 21.97
N ASP A 266 0.14 28.31 21.90
CA ASP A 266 0.76 29.52 21.38
C ASP A 266 2.14 29.25 20.75
N ALA A 267 2.70 30.29 20.13
CA ALA A 267 3.97 30.23 19.43
C ALA A 267 5.18 29.98 20.36
N GLU A 268 5.11 30.40 21.63
CA GLU A 268 6.18 30.18 22.60
C GLU A 268 6.26 28.70 22.96
N GLN A 269 5.12 28.08 23.29
CA GLN A 269 5.03 26.63 23.53
C GLN A 269 5.47 25.83 22.31
N ALA A 270 5.09 26.28 21.11
CA ALA A 270 5.51 25.61 19.88
C ALA A 270 7.02 25.70 19.66
N GLN A 271 7.65 26.85 19.92
CA GLN A 271 9.10 26.99 19.82
C GLN A 271 9.83 26.14 20.85
N ALA A 272 9.31 26.05 22.09
CA ALA A 272 9.86 25.14 23.09
C ALA A 272 9.77 23.68 22.63
N ALA A 273 8.64 23.26 22.05
CA ALA A 273 8.47 21.92 21.48
C ALA A 273 9.43 21.64 20.32
N ILE A 274 9.67 22.62 19.44
CA ILE A 274 10.64 22.50 18.34
C ILE A 274 12.06 22.31 18.90
N ALA A 275 12.44 23.08 19.93
CA ALA A 275 13.74 22.96 20.59
C ALA A 275 13.90 21.59 21.25
N GLU A 276 12.88 21.10 21.96
CA GLU A 276 12.87 19.75 22.54
C GLU A 276 13.08 18.66 21.47
N ILE A 277 12.43 18.78 20.31
CA ILE A 277 12.62 17.85 19.17
C ILE A 277 14.06 17.91 18.64
N GLU A 278 14.64 19.10 18.52
CA GLU A 278 16.01 19.29 18.06
C GLU A 278 17.03 18.67 19.03
N GLU A 279 16.88 18.91 20.34
CA GLU A 279 17.75 18.38 21.38
C GLU A 279 17.72 16.85 21.43
N SER A 280 16.52 16.26 21.37
CA SER A 280 16.31 14.81 21.43
C SER A 280 16.49 14.09 20.09
N ARG A 281 16.89 14.79 19.01
CA ARG A 281 17.04 14.22 17.65
C ARG A 281 17.98 13.02 17.57
N ASN A 282 19.07 13.04 18.33
CA ASN A 282 20.08 11.98 18.32
C ASN A 282 19.76 10.81 19.26
N GLU A 283 18.76 10.98 20.14
CA GLU A 283 18.33 9.96 21.10
C GLU A 283 17.30 9.00 20.49
N ARG A 284 16.59 9.46 19.45
CA ARG A 284 15.59 8.64 18.75
C ARG A 284 16.23 7.58 17.86
N ASP A 285 15.55 6.45 17.75
CA ASP A 285 15.94 5.35 16.85
C ASP A 285 15.52 5.59 15.39
N TYR A 286 15.31 6.84 14.99
CA TYR A 286 14.97 7.22 13.63
C TYR A 286 15.45 8.64 13.31
N ASP A 287 15.63 8.91 12.03
CA ASP A 287 16.09 10.21 11.55
C ASP A 287 14.93 11.22 11.46
N LEU A 288 15.26 12.46 11.79
CA LEU A 288 14.39 13.63 11.69
C LEU A 288 15.02 14.69 10.80
N ASP A 289 14.21 15.39 10.02
CA ASP A 289 14.63 16.53 9.19
C ASP A 289 13.99 17.87 9.60
N GLY A 290 13.34 17.90 10.76
CA GLY A 290 12.79 19.11 11.39
C GLY A 290 11.62 18.82 12.32
N ALA A 291 10.73 19.80 12.43
CA ALA A 291 9.42 19.68 13.07
C ALA A 291 8.33 20.11 12.08
N VAL A 292 7.11 19.62 12.30
CA VAL A 292 5.89 19.99 11.57
C VAL A 292 4.93 20.64 12.55
N LEU A 293 4.33 21.75 12.13
CA LEU A 293 3.23 22.38 12.83
C LEU A 293 1.95 22.12 12.05
N ARG A 294 0.89 21.78 12.75
CA ARG A 294 -0.44 21.56 12.16
C ARG A 294 -1.51 22.03 13.13
N LEU A 295 -2.61 22.61 12.65
CA LEU A 295 -3.79 22.81 13.50
C LEU A 295 -4.18 21.48 14.16
N ALA A 296 -4.26 21.47 15.49
CA ALA A 296 -4.48 20.24 16.27
C ALA A 296 -5.91 19.70 16.06
N ASP A 297 -6.89 20.60 15.94
CA ASP A 297 -8.25 20.23 15.61
C ASP A 297 -8.37 19.86 14.13
N ARG A 298 -8.80 18.61 13.87
CA ARG A 298 -8.93 18.07 12.51
C ARG A 298 -9.97 18.80 11.66
N THR A 299 -11.03 19.33 12.27
CA THR A 299 -12.08 20.11 11.59
C THR A 299 -11.55 21.48 11.21
N ALA A 300 -10.83 22.15 12.11
CA ALA A 300 -10.16 23.43 11.84
C ALA A 300 -9.11 23.28 10.73
N TYR A 301 -8.31 22.20 10.76
CA TYR A 301 -7.35 21.88 9.71
C TYR A 301 -8.01 21.72 8.34
N ALA A 302 -9.12 20.98 8.26
CA ALA A 302 -9.88 20.81 7.02
C ALA A 302 -10.46 22.15 6.53
N ALA A 303 -11.05 22.95 7.43
CA ALA A 303 -11.64 24.25 7.12
C ALA A 303 -10.61 25.30 6.67
N ALA A 304 -9.36 25.21 7.14
CA ALA A 304 -8.28 26.11 6.73
C ALA A 304 -7.97 26.00 5.23
N GLY A 305 -8.24 24.84 4.61
CA GLY A 305 -8.05 24.60 3.19
C GLY A 305 -6.57 24.62 2.75
N THR A 306 -6.35 24.77 1.45
CA THR A 306 -5.02 24.66 0.83
C THR A 306 -4.65 25.91 0.02
N ARG A 307 -3.35 26.06 -0.25
CA ARG A 307 -2.78 26.85 -1.34
C ARG A 307 -2.61 25.93 -2.56
N SER A 308 -1.97 26.42 -3.62
CA SER A 308 -1.69 25.63 -4.83
C SER A 308 -0.85 24.38 -4.57
N SER A 309 0.02 24.40 -3.56
CA SER A 309 0.99 23.32 -3.31
C SER A 309 1.18 22.92 -1.84
N SER A 310 0.48 23.59 -0.91
CA SER A 310 0.62 23.34 0.53
C SER A 310 -0.70 23.54 1.29
N PRO A 311 -0.93 22.82 2.41
CA PRO A 311 -2.03 23.11 3.32
C PRO A 311 -1.84 24.49 3.98
N ARG A 312 -2.92 25.22 4.26
CA ARG A 312 -2.84 26.51 4.97
C ARG A 312 -2.67 26.33 6.48
N GLY A 313 -3.26 25.26 7.02
CA GLY A 313 -3.23 24.91 8.44
C GLY A 313 -2.06 24.02 8.85
N ALA A 314 -0.98 23.96 8.05
CA ALA A 314 0.27 23.33 8.45
C ALA A 314 1.50 24.03 7.86
N LEU A 315 2.63 23.87 8.53
CA LEU A 315 3.94 24.50 8.28
C LEU A 315 5.04 23.48 8.55
#